data_AF-A0A1R1ANP2-F1
#
_entry.id   AF-A0A1R1ANP2-F1
#
_cell.length_a   1.000
_cell.length_b   1.000
_cell.length_c   1.000
_cell.angle_alpha   90.00
_cell.angle_beta   90.00
_cell.angle_gamma   90.00
#
_symmetry.space_group_name_H-M   'P 1'
#
loop_
_entity.id
_entity.type
_entity.pdbx_description
1 polymer ?
#
loop_
_entity_poly.entity_id
_entity_poly.type
_entity_poly.pdbx_seq_one_letter_code
_entity_poly.pdbx_strand_id
1 'polypeptide(L)'
;MKGMLQGLGVTLKSMTAPKVTTSYPDVPFVMPDRFRGIQHFIPDLCIVCNQCARICPTDCITLTGKPNPDPDKKGKVIDTFDINFEICILCDLCTEVCPTEAIVMSNHFELATFSRDDLFKDAEWLTDNNTLTRQDNNNIGAPAKGGAK
;
A
#
# COMPACT_ATOMS: atom_id res chain seq x y z
N MET A 1 34.85 40.67 5.87
CA MET A 1 33.75 40.71 6.87
C MET A 1 32.34 40.80 6.27
N LYS A 2 32.11 41.47 5.12
CA LYS A 2 30.77 41.62 4.51
C LYS A 2 30.00 40.30 4.33
N GLY A 3 30.66 39.24 3.87
CA GLY A 3 30.05 37.91 3.72
C GLY A 3 29.60 37.27 5.04
N MET A 4 30.35 37.46 6.14
CA MET A 4 29.99 36.92 7.45
C MET A 4 28.75 37.61 8.03
N LEU A 5 28.66 38.94 7.87
CA LEU A 5 27.48 39.71 8.27
C LEU A 5 26.25 39.37 7.42
N GLN A 6 26.44 39.12 6.13
CA GLN A 6 25.36 38.65 5.25
C GLN A 6 24.84 37.28 5.68
N GLY A 7 25.72 36.34 6.02
CA GLY A 7 25.35 35.02 6.53
C GLY A 7 24.57 35.09 7.85
N LEU A 8 25.07 35.87 8.82
CA LEU A 8 24.37 36.11 10.08
C LEU A 8 22.99 36.77 9.88
N GLY A 9 22.87 37.66 8.90
CA GLY A 9 21.59 38.27 8.52
C GLY A 9 20.56 37.23 8.03
N VAL A 10 20.99 36.23 7.26
CA VAL A 10 20.12 35.10 6.85
C VAL A 10 19.73 34.27 8.06
N THR A 11 20.67 33.93 8.95
CA THR A 11 20.39 33.19 10.18
C THR A 11 19.34 33.89 11.04
N LEU A 12 19.49 35.20 11.28
CA LEU A 12 18.55 35.98 12.09
C LEU A 12 17.15 36.02 11.45
N LYS A 13 17.07 36.14 10.11
CA LYS A 13 15.81 36.05 9.37
C LYS A 13 15.14 34.68 9.55
N SER A 14 15.91 33.60 9.48
CA SER A 14 15.39 32.23 9.66
C SER A 14 14.98 31.93 11.11
N MET A 15 15.62 32.55 12.10
CA MET A 15 15.26 32.36 13.53
C MET A 15 13.83 32.79 13.84
N THR A 16 13.40 33.91 13.25
CA THR A 16 12.07 34.51 13.46
C THR A 16 11.00 34.00 12.51
N ALA A 17 11.38 33.25 11.47
CA ALA A 17 10.42 32.64 10.54
C ALA A 17 9.58 31.53 11.22
N PRO A 18 8.31 31.34 10.79
CA PRO A 18 7.47 30.23 11.21
C PRO A 18 8.17 28.88 10.99
N LYS A 19 7.97 27.94 11.92
CA LYS A 19 8.55 26.60 11.82
C LYS A 19 7.71 25.74 10.87
N VAL A 20 8.38 25.03 9.97
CA VAL A 20 7.75 24.09 9.02
C VAL A 20 7.60 22.67 9.59
N THR A 21 7.74 22.53 10.91
CA THR A 21 7.69 21.25 11.62
C THR A 21 6.25 20.80 11.88
N THR A 22 6.01 19.50 11.80
CA THR A 22 4.75 18.86 12.20
C THR A 22 4.93 18.17 13.55
N SER A 23 3.94 18.24 14.44
CA SER A 23 3.97 17.57 15.75
C SER A 23 3.53 16.11 15.60
N TYR A 24 4.41 15.24 15.14
CA TYR A 24 4.13 13.80 15.09
C TYR A 24 4.29 13.18 16.49
N PRO A 25 3.38 12.32 16.97
CA PRO A 25 2.22 11.75 16.27
C PRO A 25 0.90 12.54 16.42
N ASP A 26 0.86 13.62 17.20
CA ASP A 26 -0.38 14.35 17.54
C ASP A 26 -1.10 14.96 16.32
N VAL A 27 -0.34 15.33 15.27
CA VAL A 27 -0.87 15.86 14.01
C VAL A 27 -0.58 14.84 12.90
N PRO A 28 -1.61 14.17 12.36
CA PRO A 28 -1.43 13.13 11.34
C PRO A 28 -0.99 13.73 10.01
N PHE A 29 -0.17 12.99 9.27
CA PHE A 29 0.18 13.35 7.90
C PHE A 29 -0.96 12.94 6.95
N VAL A 30 -1.40 13.88 6.13
CA VAL A 30 -2.32 13.60 5.02
C VAL A 30 -1.48 13.18 3.82
N MET A 31 -1.47 11.88 3.53
CA MET A 31 -0.79 11.35 2.35
C MET A 31 -1.61 11.62 1.08
N PRO A 32 -0.95 11.83 -0.08
CA PRO A 32 -1.66 11.96 -1.34
C PRO A 32 -2.38 10.65 -1.71
N ASP A 33 -3.43 10.73 -2.52
CA ASP A 33 -4.25 9.56 -2.89
C ASP A 33 -3.47 8.41 -3.55
N ARG A 34 -2.35 8.71 -4.23
CA ARG A 34 -1.47 7.73 -4.88
C ARG A 34 -0.29 7.30 -4.01
N PHE A 35 -0.34 7.58 -2.72
CA PHE A 35 0.69 7.11 -1.80
C PHE A 35 0.74 5.58 -1.81
N ARG A 36 1.95 5.05 -1.79
CA ARG A 36 2.19 3.61 -1.79
C ARG A 36 2.42 3.13 -0.37
N GLY A 37 1.34 2.90 0.35
CA GLY A 37 1.38 2.38 1.71
C GLY A 37 1.21 0.87 1.79
N ILE A 38 0.64 0.44 2.91
CA ILE A 38 0.37 -0.96 3.22
C ILE A 38 -0.82 -1.45 2.38
N GLN A 39 -0.74 -2.68 1.89
CA GLN A 39 -1.82 -3.33 1.14
C GLN A 39 -3.05 -3.57 2.02
N HIS A 40 -4.22 -3.33 1.47
CA HIS A 40 -5.51 -3.79 1.98
C HIS A 40 -6.06 -4.87 1.04
N PHE A 41 -6.59 -5.94 1.62
CA PHE A 41 -7.13 -7.07 0.88
C PHE A 41 -8.65 -7.18 1.06
N ILE A 42 -9.35 -7.45 -0.03
CA ILE A 42 -10.81 -7.63 -0.07
C ILE A 42 -11.05 -9.08 -0.56
N PRO A 43 -11.16 -10.05 0.37
CA PRO A 43 -11.23 -11.48 0.02
C PRO A 43 -12.34 -11.82 -0.97
N ASP A 44 -13.51 -11.19 -0.82
CA ASP A 44 -14.70 -11.45 -1.65
C ASP A 44 -14.51 -11.12 -3.14
N LEU A 45 -13.54 -10.25 -3.46
CA LEU A 45 -13.22 -9.89 -4.85
C LEU A 45 -12.14 -10.79 -5.45
N CYS A 46 -11.39 -11.54 -4.64
CA CYS A 46 -10.27 -12.32 -5.13
C CYS A 46 -10.72 -13.61 -5.79
N ILE A 47 -10.30 -13.82 -7.03
CA ILE A 47 -10.61 -15.03 -7.82
C ILE A 47 -9.46 -16.04 -7.86
N VAL A 48 -8.45 -15.89 -7.00
CA VAL A 48 -7.27 -16.77 -6.91
C VAL A 48 -6.51 -16.90 -8.26
N CYS A 49 -6.46 -15.82 -9.06
CA CYS A 49 -5.81 -15.83 -10.38
C CYS A 49 -4.28 -15.86 -10.32
N ASN A 50 -3.68 -15.62 -9.14
CA ASN A 50 -2.23 -15.61 -8.91
C ASN A 50 -1.43 -14.51 -9.67
N GLN A 51 -2.09 -13.52 -10.26
CA GLN A 51 -1.37 -12.46 -10.99
C GLN A 51 -0.54 -11.55 -10.07
N CYS A 52 -1.07 -11.16 -8.91
CA CYS A 52 -0.36 -10.35 -7.92
C CYS A 52 0.90 -11.04 -7.39
N ALA A 53 0.84 -12.35 -7.13
CA ALA A 53 1.98 -13.13 -6.69
C ALA A 53 3.04 -13.25 -7.80
N ARG A 54 2.62 -13.53 -9.05
CA ARG A 54 3.53 -13.69 -10.20
C ARG A 54 4.23 -12.41 -10.63
N ILE A 55 3.58 -11.25 -10.48
CA ILE A 55 4.17 -9.96 -10.85
C ILE A 55 5.08 -9.41 -9.76
N CYS A 56 5.00 -9.96 -8.53
CA CYS A 56 5.76 -9.47 -7.40
C CYS A 56 7.26 -9.61 -7.66
N PRO A 57 8.04 -8.51 -7.70
CA PRO A 57 9.45 -8.57 -8.06
C PRO A 57 10.32 -9.22 -6.98
N THR A 58 9.78 -9.44 -5.78
CA THR A 58 10.47 -10.01 -4.62
C THR A 58 9.85 -11.31 -4.14
N ASP A 59 8.85 -11.84 -4.86
CA ASP A 59 8.11 -13.06 -4.48
C ASP A 59 7.59 -13.04 -3.02
N CYS A 60 7.17 -11.86 -2.54
CA CYS A 60 6.75 -11.69 -1.15
C CYS A 60 5.31 -12.13 -0.85
N ILE A 61 4.53 -12.48 -1.88
CA ILE A 61 3.11 -12.80 -1.77
C ILE A 61 2.91 -14.31 -1.93
N THR A 62 2.28 -14.93 -0.93
CA THR A 62 1.84 -16.34 -1.00
C THR A 62 0.33 -16.37 -1.19
N LEU A 63 -0.15 -16.82 -2.37
CA LEU A 63 -1.57 -16.97 -2.68
C LEU A 63 -1.91 -18.40 -3.13
N THR A 64 -2.66 -19.11 -2.29
CA THR A 64 -3.16 -20.45 -2.59
C THR A 64 -4.70 -20.44 -2.62
N GLY A 65 -5.28 -21.47 -3.22
CA GLY A 65 -6.73 -21.63 -3.19
C GLY A 65 -7.15 -23.09 -3.28
N LYS A 66 -8.30 -23.36 -2.70
CA LYS A 66 -8.93 -24.68 -2.60
C LYS A 66 -10.20 -24.72 -3.47
N PRO A 67 -10.71 -25.92 -3.79
CA PRO A 67 -11.99 -26.05 -4.48
C PRO A 67 -13.10 -25.30 -3.75
N ASN A 68 -14.04 -24.72 -4.50
CA ASN A 68 -15.21 -24.09 -3.90
C ASN A 68 -15.99 -25.13 -3.06
N PRO A 69 -16.33 -24.83 -1.79
CA PRO A 69 -17.13 -25.75 -0.97
C PRO A 69 -18.55 -25.97 -1.53
N ASP A 70 -19.05 -25.04 -2.33
CA ASP A 70 -20.31 -25.18 -3.07
C ASP A 70 -20.06 -25.96 -4.38
N PRO A 71 -20.56 -27.21 -4.50
CA PRO A 71 -20.29 -28.08 -5.65
C PRO A 71 -20.89 -27.55 -6.95
N ASP A 72 -21.89 -26.67 -6.90
CA ASP A 72 -22.51 -26.05 -8.07
C ASP A 72 -21.70 -24.86 -8.60
N LYS A 73 -20.78 -24.30 -7.78
CA LYS A 73 -19.91 -23.19 -8.15
C LYS A 73 -18.55 -23.69 -8.63
N LYS A 74 -18.27 -23.49 -9.92
CA LYS A 74 -16.94 -23.73 -10.49
C LYS A 74 -15.95 -22.66 -10.02
N GLY A 75 -14.74 -23.06 -9.67
CA GLY A 75 -13.64 -22.14 -9.33
C GLY A 75 -12.90 -22.52 -8.05
N LYS A 76 -11.99 -21.65 -7.63
CA LYS A 76 -11.27 -21.77 -6.36
C LYS A 76 -11.75 -20.68 -5.41
N VAL A 77 -11.75 -20.98 -4.12
CA VAL A 77 -11.80 -19.99 -3.05
C VAL A 77 -10.41 -19.85 -2.44
N ILE A 78 -10.13 -18.68 -1.87
CA ILE A 78 -8.84 -18.41 -1.22
C ILE A 78 -8.63 -19.44 -0.10
N ASP A 79 -7.38 -19.89 0.04
CA ASP A 79 -6.95 -20.69 1.18
C ASP A 79 -5.88 -19.96 2.00
N THR A 80 -4.91 -19.33 1.32
CA THR A 80 -3.88 -18.50 1.94
C THR A 80 -3.70 -17.22 1.12
N PHE A 81 -3.54 -16.08 1.79
CA PHE A 81 -3.10 -14.84 1.17
C PHE A 81 -2.23 -14.05 2.14
N ASP A 82 -0.92 -14.27 2.06
CA ASP A 82 0.04 -13.69 2.99
C ASP A 82 1.04 -12.79 2.26
N ILE A 83 1.47 -11.72 2.91
CA ILE A 83 2.50 -10.81 2.42
C ILE A 83 3.64 -10.73 3.44
N ASN A 84 4.86 -11.03 3.00
CA ASN A 84 6.07 -10.79 3.76
C ASN A 84 6.57 -9.35 3.53
N PHE A 85 6.31 -8.47 4.50
CA PHE A 85 6.75 -7.08 4.43
C PHE A 85 8.23 -6.85 4.70
N GLU A 86 8.99 -7.87 5.12
CA GLU A 86 10.45 -7.76 5.23
C GLU A 86 11.10 -7.53 3.86
N ILE A 87 10.54 -8.14 2.81
CA ILE A 87 11.08 -8.10 1.45
C ILE A 87 10.16 -7.37 0.48
N CYS A 88 8.96 -6.98 0.89
CA CYS A 88 8.07 -6.17 0.07
C CYS A 88 8.67 -4.78 -0.18
N ILE A 89 8.75 -4.37 -1.45
CA ILE A 89 9.30 -3.06 -1.84
C ILE A 89 8.23 -1.98 -2.06
N LEU A 90 6.96 -2.26 -1.70
CA LEU A 90 5.83 -1.32 -1.81
C LEU A 90 5.70 -0.66 -3.21
N CYS A 91 5.86 -1.46 -4.27
CA CYS A 91 5.95 -0.93 -5.64
C CYS A 91 4.60 -0.75 -6.37
N ASP A 92 3.48 -1.21 -5.80
CA ASP A 92 2.11 -1.12 -6.35
C ASP A 92 1.78 -2.08 -7.51
N LEU A 93 2.75 -2.86 -8.03
CA LEU A 93 2.50 -3.78 -9.15
C LEU A 93 1.40 -4.82 -8.88
N CYS A 94 1.26 -5.28 -7.63
CA CYS A 94 0.24 -6.26 -7.25
C CYS A 94 -1.18 -5.68 -7.33
N THR A 95 -1.37 -4.38 -7.12
CA THR A 95 -2.67 -3.71 -7.23
C THR A 95 -2.99 -3.41 -8.70
N GLU A 96 -2.00 -2.94 -9.46
CA GLU A 96 -2.15 -2.60 -10.88
C GLU A 96 -2.53 -3.83 -11.72
N VAL A 97 -1.95 -4.99 -11.39
CA VAL A 97 -2.26 -6.24 -12.11
C VAL A 97 -3.57 -6.88 -11.66
N CYS A 98 -4.12 -6.52 -10.49
CA CYS A 98 -5.28 -7.23 -9.93
C CYS A 98 -6.54 -6.96 -10.77
N PRO A 99 -7.10 -7.95 -11.48
CA PRO A 99 -8.18 -7.71 -12.43
C PRO A 99 -9.52 -7.36 -11.76
N THR A 100 -9.67 -7.75 -10.49
CA THR A 100 -10.88 -7.56 -9.68
C THR A 100 -10.68 -6.54 -8.56
N GLU A 101 -9.51 -5.89 -8.50
CA GLU A 101 -9.18 -4.89 -7.48
C GLU A 101 -9.29 -5.44 -6.04
N ALA A 102 -9.07 -6.75 -5.88
CA ALA A 102 -9.11 -7.42 -4.57
C ALA A 102 -7.93 -7.06 -3.65
N ILE A 103 -6.85 -6.52 -4.21
CA ILE A 103 -5.73 -5.96 -3.46
C ILE A 103 -5.54 -4.51 -3.90
N VAL A 104 -5.54 -3.61 -2.93
CA VAL A 104 -5.36 -2.17 -3.12
C VAL A 104 -4.31 -1.66 -2.14
N MET A 105 -3.72 -0.50 -2.39
CA MET A 105 -2.87 0.16 -1.40
C MET A 105 -3.71 1.09 -0.50
N SER A 106 -3.25 1.27 0.72
CA SER A 106 -3.77 2.29 1.64
C SER A 106 -2.78 3.43 1.81
N ASN A 107 -3.20 4.49 2.49
CA ASN A 107 -2.33 5.59 2.90
C ASN A 107 -1.59 5.31 4.22
N HIS A 108 -1.69 4.09 4.76
CA HIS A 108 -0.95 3.70 5.96
C HIS A 108 0.51 3.43 5.65
N PHE A 109 1.39 3.97 6.50
CA PHE A 109 2.84 3.81 6.38
C PHE A 109 3.50 3.31 7.68
N GLU A 110 2.74 3.22 8.77
CA GLU A 110 3.23 2.88 10.10
C GLU A 110 3.33 1.37 10.30
N LEU A 111 4.30 0.73 9.65
CA LEU A 111 4.50 -0.73 9.68
C LEU A 111 5.56 -1.19 10.69
N ALA A 112 6.13 -0.26 11.46
CA ALA A 112 7.21 -0.58 12.39
C ALA A 112 6.75 -1.58 13.47
N THR A 113 7.58 -2.57 13.75
CA THR A 113 7.31 -3.63 14.73
C THR A 113 8.60 -4.04 15.47
N PHE A 114 8.46 -4.79 16.57
CA PHE A 114 9.58 -5.22 17.41
C PHE A 114 10.16 -6.59 17.03
N SER A 115 9.41 -7.42 16.30
CA SER A 115 9.88 -8.73 15.81
C SER A 115 9.77 -8.82 14.29
N ARG A 116 10.68 -9.61 13.68
CA ARG A 116 10.64 -9.91 12.25
C ARG A 116 9.38 -10.69 11.86
N ASP A 117 8.93 -11.59 12.73
CA ASP A 117 7.75 -12.44 12.48
C ASP A 117 6.48 -11.59 12.32
N ASP A 118 6.42 -10.45 13.00
CA ASP A 118 5.29 -9.52 12.88
C ASP A 118 5.23 -8.80 11.53
N LEU A 119 6.25 -8.91 10.66
CA LEU A 119 6.22 -8.38 9.29
C LEU A 119 5.55 -9.34 8.30
N PHE A 120 5.24 -10.57 8.71
CA PHE A 120 4.42 -11.49 7.93
C PHE A 120 2.96 -11.20 8.25
N LYS A 121 2.21 -10.72 7.26
CA LYS A 121 0.80 -10.37 7.43
C LYS A 121 -0.07 -11.32 6.63
N ASP A 122 -1.02 -11.94 7.32
CA ASP A 122 -1.98 -12.85 6.74
C ASP A 122 -3.19 -12.10 6.13
N ALA A 123 -4.09 -12.88 5.54
CA ALA A 123 -5.28 -12.35 4.88
C ALA A 123 -6.20 -11.59 5.85
N GLU A 124 -6.29 -12.03 7.11
CA GLU A 124 -7.13 -11.40 8.14
C GLU A 124 -6.60 -10.01 8.46
N TRP A 125 -5.30 -9.89 8.77
CA TRP A 125 -4.68 -8.60 9.05
C TRP A 125 -4.78 -7.63 7.87
N LEU A 126 -4.56 -8.12 6.64
CA LEU A 126 -4.66 -7.31 5.42
C LEU A 126 -6.10 -6.83 5.16
N THR A 127 -7.10 -7.62 5.57
CA THR A 127 -8.52 -7.25 5.45
C THR A 127 -8.92 -6.25 6.51
N ASP A 128 -8.40 -6.38 7.73
CA ASP A 128 -8.74 -5.48 8.84
C ASP A 128 -8.07 -4.11 8.74
N ASN A 129 -6.99 -3.97 7.95
CA ASN A 129 -6.36 -2.70 7.62
C ASN A 129 -7.18 -1.88 6.58
N ASN A 130 -8.45 -1.62 6.87
CA ASN A 130 -9.44 -1.09 5.93
C ASN A 130 -9.64 0.44 6.00
N THR A 131 -8.79 1.16 6.73
CA THR A 131 -8.87 2.62 6.85
C THR A 131 -7.94 3.30 5.84
N LEU A 132 -8.33 4.48 5.36
CA LEU A 132 -7.58 5.27 4.37
C LEU A 132 -7.16 4.46 3.12
N THR A 133 -8.03 3.54 2.69
CA THR A 133 -7.81 2.70 1.52
C THR A 133 -8.02 3.51 0.24
N ARG A 134 -7.12 3.32 -0.72
CA ARG A 134 -7.23 3.92 -2.04
C ARG A 134 -8.52 3.41 -2.70
N GLN A 135 -9.34 4.35 -3.17
CA GLN A 135 -10.66 4.04 -3.74
C GLN A 135 -10.59 3.56 -5.20
N ASP A 136 -9.48 3.83 -5.90
CA ASP A 136 -9.29 3.49 -7.30
C ASP A 136 -7.89 2.92 -7.59
N ASN A 137 -7.80 1.73 -8.19
CA ASN A 137 -6.52 1.22 -8.70
C ASN A 137 -6.05 1.93 -9.98
N ASN A 138 -6.83 2.89 -10.48
CA ASN A 138 -6.55 3.56 -11.74
C ASN A 138 -5.50 4.65 -11.58
N ASN A 139 -4.43 4.55 -12.36
CA ASN A 139 -3.62 5.70 -12.73
C ASN A 139 -4.51 6.65 -13.54
N ILE A 140 -5.23 7.61 -12.93
CA ILE A 140 -5.93 8.69 -13.67
C ILE A 140 -4.91 9.68 -14.25
N GLY A 141 -4.21 9.18 -15.26
CA GLY A 141 -3.93 9.76 -16.58
C GLY A 141 -4.14 8.71 -17.69
N ALA A 142 -4.52 7.47 -17.35
CA ALA A 142 -4.98 6.43 -18.24
C ALA A 142 -6.53 6.45 -18.25
N PRO A 143 -7.16 6.47 -19.43
CA PRO A 143 -8.61 6.53 -19.55
C PRO A 143 -9.25 5.27 -18.95
N ALA A 144 -10.37 5.47 -18.26
CA ALA A 144 -11.22 4.41 -17.73
C ALA A 144 -11.50 3.35 -18.81
N LYS A 145 -11.28 2.08 -18.45
CA LYS A 145 -11.56 0.84 -19.20
C LYS A 145 -12.44 1.05 -20.44
N GLY A 146 -11.79 1.19 -21.60
CA GLY A 146 -12.39 0.79 -22.87
C GLY A 146 -12.35 -0.73 -22.93
N GLY A 147 -13.52 -1.36 -22.76
CA GLY A 147 -13.68 -2.79 -22.95
C GLY A 147 -13.23 -3.23 -24.35
N ALA A 148 -12.84 -4.50 -24.46
CA ALA A 148 -12.56 -5.14 -25.72
C ALA A 148 -13.68 -4.89 -26.75
N LYS A 149 -13.36 -4.10 -27.79
CA LYS A 149 -13.65 -4.32 -29.21
C LYS A 149 -12.60 -3.58 -30.03
#